data_AF-X6KM18-F1
#
_entry.id   AF-X6KM18-F1
#
_cell.length_a   1.000
_cell.length_b   1.000
_cell.length_c   1.000
_cell.angle_alpha   90.00
_cell.angle_beta   90.00
_cell.angle_gamma   90.00
#
_symmetry.space_group_name_H-M   'P 1'
#
loop_
_entity.id
_entity.type
_entity.pdbx_description
1 polymer ?
#
loop_
_entity_poly.entity_id
_entity_poly.type
_entity_poly.pdbx_seq_one_letter_code
_entity_poly.pdbx_strand_id
1 'polypeptide(L)'
;MGLFDNAVPGGNITKPLMIALGALLVGKMLSGRSAEQTSDGETGEPAPPQTPAPTGTTASGDGGLLGGLGGLLDKLKTAGQGNVADSWVGTGQNQPINANDLGKAIGPQVIREIAQRTGLDEQELLKQLSTALPGIVDRLTPNGQVPQQHQVASAFNS
;
A
#
# COMPACT_ATOMS: atom_id res chain seq x y z
N MET A 1 -1.27 56.38 -4.60
CA MET A 1 -2.09 55.25 -5.07
C MET A 1 -1.15 54.09 -5.42
N GLY A 2 -0.95 53.18 -4.46
CA GLY A 2 -0.31 51.87 -4.56
C GLY A 2 -0.70 51.12 -3.28
N LEU A 3 -1.97 50.72 -3.16
CA LEU A 3 -2.52 49.41 -3.54
C LEU A 3 -1.95 48.33 -2.60
N PHE A 4 -2.71 48.07 -1.55
CA PHE A 4 -2.64 46.99 -0.56
C PHE A 4 -2.37 45.61 -1.18
N ASP A 5 -1.53 44.81 -0.51
CA ASP A 5 -1.62 43.34 -0.28
C ASP A 5 -0.19 42.82 0.00
N ASN A 6 0.13 41.97 0.98
CA ASN A 6 -0.66 41.18 1.91
C ASN A 6 0.32 40.67 2.99
N ALA A 7 0.09 41.02 4.26
CA ALA A 7 0.62 40.23 5.35
C ALA A 7 -0.47 39.23 5.73
N VAL A 8 -0.21 37.92 5.55
CA VAL A 8 -0.87 36.87 6.33
C VAL A 8 0.19 35.91 6.90
N PRO A 9 0.21 35.74 8.23
CA PRO A 9 1.10 34.85 8.99
C PRO A 9 0.48 33.46 9.27
N GLY A 10 1.33 32.43 9.34
CA GLY A 10 1.03 31.08 9.81
C GLY A 10 2.20 30.17 9.41
N GLY A 11 2.78 29.27 10.20
CA GLY A 11 2.43 28.58 11.43
C GLY A 11 3.24 27.27 11.40
N ASN A 12 3.63 26.76 12.57
CA ASN A 12 4.52 25.60 12.84
C ASN A 12 6.02 25.90 12.75
N ILE A 13 6.76 26.11 13.84
CA ILE A 13 6.72 25.48 15.17
C ILE A 13 6.74 23.93 15.11
N THR A 14 7.82 23.33 14.60
CA THR A 14 8.16 21.94 14.94
C THR A 14 9.68 21.75 15.12
N LYS A 15 10.19 22.08 16.31
CA LYS A 15 11.39 21.42 16.91
C LYS A 15 10.99 19.97 17.29
N PRO A 16 11.85 18.94 17.51
CA PRO A 16 13.26 18.66 17.21
C PRO A 16 13.41 17.24 16.58
N LEU A 17 12.61 16.88 15.59
CA LEU A 17 12.56 15.52 14.99
C LEU A 17 13.64 15.27 13.92
N MET A 18 14.53 16.23 13.67
CA MET A 18 15.60 16.07 12.68
C MET A 18 16.82 15.28 13.20
N ILE A 19 16.97 15.13 14.52
CA ILE A 19 18.14 14.44 15.10
C ILE A 19 17.92 12.91 15.15
N ALA A 20 16.69 12.45 15.35
CA ALA A 20 16.37 11.01 15.33
C ALA A 20 16.46 10.42 13.91
N LEU A 21 16.23 11.22 12.87
CA LEU A 21 16.30 10.76 11.47
C LEU A 21 17.74 10.62 10.96
N GLY A 22 18.71 11.33 11.55
CA GLY A 22 20.13 11.21 11.19
C GLY A 22 20.79 9.90 11.68
N ALA A 23 20.34 9.34 12.80
CA ALA A 23 20.90 8.11 13.36
C ALA A 23 20.42 6.81 12.67
N LEU A 24 19.33 6.85 11.90
CA LEU A 24 18.82 5.68 11.16
C LEU A 24 19.53 5.46 9.80
N LEU A 25 20.38 6.41 9.35
CA LEU A 25 20.97 6.36 7.99
C LEU A 25 22.43 5.87 7.93
N VAL A 26 23.18 5.84 9.03
CA VAL A 26 24.55 5.29 9.06
C VAL A 26 24.55 3.92 9.71
N GLY A 27 24.23 2.89 8.92
CA GLY A 27 24.26 1.51 9.40
C GLY A 27 24.54 0.45 8.33
N LYS A 28 24.76 0.81 7.07
CA LYS A 28 24.99 -0.18 6.00
C LYS A 28 26.05 0.25 4.98
N MET A 29 27.27 0.56 5.44
CA MET A 29 28.46 0.61 4.58
C MET A 29 29.78 0.24 5.31
N LEU A 30 29.73 -0.64 6.32
CA LEU A 30 30.95 -1.18 6.95
C LEU A 30 30.78 -2.66 7.34
N SER A 31 30.60 -3.51 6.34
CA SER A 31 30.97 -4.92 6.39
C SER A 31 31.31 -5.25 4.94
N GLY A 32 32.58 -5.15 4.53
CA GLY A 32 33.70 -5.85 5.12
C GLY A 32 34.29 -6.68 4.00
N ARG A 33 34.96 -5.98 3.07
CA ARG A 33 35.89 -6.51 2.08
C ARG A 33 36.89 -7.46 2.76
N SER A 34 37.32 -8.48 2.01
CA SER A 34 38.55 -9.29 2.13
C SER A 34 38.40 -10.69 2.78
N ALA A 35 38.32 -11.71 1.93
CA ALA A 35 39.31 -12.79 1.86
C ALA A 35 39.12 -13.57 0.54
N GLU A 36 39.98 -13.31 -0.44
CA GLU A 36 40.37 -14.30 -1.45
C GLU A 36 41.09 -15.47 -0.73
N GLN A 37 40.90 -16.73 -1.17
CA GLN A 37 41.93 -17.51 -1.90
C GLN A 37 41.56 -19.00 -2.08
N THR A 38 41.46 -19.40 -3.36
CA THR A 38 42.04 -20.57 -4.05
C THR A 38 41.97 -21.99 -3.47
N SER A 39 41.38 -22.90 -4.26
CA SER A 39 41.76 -24.27 -4.68
C SER A 39 40.51 -24.82 -5.39
N ASP A 40 40.46 -25.53 -6.51
CA ASP A 40 41.35 -26.47 -7.16
C ASP A 40 40.83 -26.61 -8.62
N GLY A 41 41.69 -26.97 -9.57
CA GLY A 41 41.29 -27.08 -10.97
C GLY A 41 40.52 -28.37 -11.24
N GLU A 42 39.41 -28.29 -11.97
CA GLU A 42 38.93 -29.44 -12.74
C GLU A 42 38.07 -28.99 -13.92
N THR A 43 38.40 -29.55 -15.07
CA THR A 43 37.78 -29.31 -16.37
C THR A 43 36.56 -30.21 -16.48
N GLY A 44 35.35 -29.65 -16.69
CA GLY A 44 34.21 -30.48 -17.07
C GLY A 44 32.85 -29.93 -16.67
N GLU A 45 32.07 -29.59 -17.70
CA GLU A 45 30.60 -29.51 -17.73
C GLU A 45 29.89 -28.25 -17.17
N PRO A 46 29.23 -27.47 -18.05
CA PRO A 46 28.26 -26.46 -17.65
C PRO A 46 26.97 -27.14 -17.19
N ALA A 47 26.72 -27.11 -15.88
CA ALA A 47 25.40 -27.37 -15.33
C ALA A 47 24.36 -26.42 -15.98
N PRO A 48 23.14 -26.89 -16.29
CA PRO A 48 22.09 -26.05 -16.84
C PRO A 48 21.80 -24.88 -15.90
N PRO A 49 21.44 -23.69 -16.43
CA PRO A 49 21.09 -22.56 -15.60
C PRO A 49 19.91 -22.97 -14.72
N GLN A 50 20.16 -23.01 -13.42
CA GLN A 50 19.12 -22.99 -12.40
C GLN A 50 18.34 -21.71 -12.67
N THR A 51 17.19 -21.85 -13.33
CA THR A 51 16.22 -20.78 -13.44
C THR A 51 15.96 -20.28 -12.03
N PRO A 52 16.19 -18.98 -11.74
CA PRO A 52 15.63 -18.41 -10.54
C PRO A 52 14.12 -18.57 -10.70
N ALA A 53 13.55 -19.53 -9.96
CA ALA A 53 12.12 -19.56 -9.72
C ALA A 53 11.75 -18.14 -9.28
N PRO A 54 10.81 -17.45 -9.94
CA PRO A 54 10.24 -16.26 -9.33
C PRO A 54 9.63 -16.72 -8.03
N THR A 55 10.33 -16.37 -6.97
CA THR A 55 9.98 -16.55 -5.58
C THR A 55 8.59 -15.94 -5.42
N GLY A 56 7.58 -16.81 -5.41
CA GLY A 56 6.25 -16.48 -4.95
C GLY A 56 6.33 -16.20 -3.46
N THR A 57 6.76 -15.00 -3.08
CA THR A 57 6.50 -14.41 -1.77
C THR A 57 6.96 -12.95 -1.77
N THR A 58 6.01 -12.05 -2.04
CA THR A 58 5.92 -10.78 -1.31
C THR A 58 4.45 -10.44 -1.15
N ALA A 59 3.69 -11.39 -0.58
CA ALA A 59 2.48 -11.05 0.19
C ALA A 59 2.94 -10.45 1.53
N SER A 60 3.61 -9.30 1.50
CA SER A 60 4.08 -8.57 2.69
C SER A 60 4.45 -7.16 2.27
N GLY A 61 3.45 -6.30 2.26
CA GLY A 61 3.59 -4.85 2.13
C GLY A 61 2.41 -4.22 2.84
N ASP A 62 2.44 -4.27 4.17
CA ASP A 62 1.68 -3.47 5.13
C ASP A 62 0.24 -3.10 4.72
N GLY A 63 -0.75 -3.88 5.16
CA GLY A 63 -2.13 -3.71 4.66
C GLY A 63 -3.26 -4.22 5.54
N GLY A 64 -3.13 -4.25 6.87
CA GLY A 64 -4.24 -4.59 7.76
C GLY A 64 -4.93 -5.95 7.48
N LEU A 65 -6.08 -6.18 8.11
CA LEU A 65 -6.79 -7.48 8.14
C LEU A 65 -7.21 -8.04 6.76
N LEU A 66 -7.05 -7.25 5.69
CA LEU A 66 -7.54 -7.52 4.34
C LEU A 66 -6.43 -7.63 3.28
N GLY A 67 -5.14 -7.52 3.64
CA GLY A 67 -4.06 -7.52 2.65
C GLY A 67 -3.98 -6.21 1.84
N GLY A 68 -4.43 -5.12 2.44
CA GLY A 68 -4.39 -3.75 1.91
C GLY A 68 -5.52 -3.47 0.93
N LEU A 69 -5.39 -2.34 0.23
CA LEU A 69 -6.32 -1.94 -0.83
C LEU A 69 -6.35 -3.00 -1.94
N GLY A 70 -5.20 -3.61 -2.27
CA GLY A 70 -5.10 -4.71 -3.23
C GLY A 70 -5.90 -5.94 -2.83
N GLY A 71 -5.83 -6.38 -1.57
CA GLY A 71 -6.59 -7.54 -1.10
C GLY A 71 -8.09 -7.27 -0.95
N LEU A 72 -8.49 -6.03 -0.67
CA LEU A 72 -9.90 -5.62 -0.75
C LEU A 72 -10.43 -5.71 -2.20
N LEU A 73 -9.67 -5.17 -3.16
CA LEU A 73 -10.05 -5.20 -4.58
C LEU A 73 -10.16 -6.64 -5.10
N ASP A 74 -9.23 -7.51 -4.70
CA ASP A 74 -9.26 -8.94 -5.02
C ASP A 74 -10.52 -9.63 -4.50
N LYS A 75 -10.91 -9.33 -3.26
CA LYS A 75 -12.16 -9.82 -2.66
C LYS A 75 -13.39 -9.35 -3.42
N LEU A 76 -13.45 -8.07 -3.81
CA LEU A 76 -14.55 -7.57 -4.64
C LEU A 76 -14.60 -8.29 -6.00
N LYS A 77 -13.45 -8.48 -6.65
CA LYS A 77 -13.36 -9.22 -7.91
C LYS A 77 -13.86 -10.66 -7.76
N THR A 78 -13.45 -11.34 -6.69
CA THR A 78 -13.86 -12.72 -6.36
C THR A 78 -15.37 -12.83 -6.08
N ALA A 79 -15.98 -11.77 -5.55
CA ALA A 79 -17.42 -11.70 -5.30
C ALA A 79 -18.25 -11.29 -6.54
N GLY A 80 -17.62 -11.15 -7.70
CA GLY A 80 -18.30 -10.71 -8.94
C GLY A 80 -18.45 -9.19 -9.06
N GLN A 81 -17.90 -8.41 -8.12
CA GLN A 81 -17.91 -6.94 -8.11
C GLN A 81 -16.65 -6.36 -8.76
N GLY A 82 -16.10 -7.05 -9.77
CA GLY A 82 -14.87 -6.65 -10.44
C GLY A 82 -14.98 -5.31 -11.15
N ASN A 83 -16.10 -5.03 -11.83
CA ASN A 83 -16.34 -3.74 -12.49
C ASN A 83 -16.39 -2.56 -11.52
N VAL A 84 -16.97 -2.78 -10.33
CA VAL A 84 -17.04 -1.78 -9.27
C VAL A 84 -15.64 -1.49 -8.72
N ALA A 85 -14.89 -2.56 -8.42
CA ALA A 85 -13.49 -2.46 -7.98
C ALA A 85 -12.61 -1.70 -8.99
N ASP A 86 -12.74 -1.99 -10.28
CA ASP A 86 -11.98 -1.34 -11.35
C ASP A 86 -12.34 0.15 -11.48
N SER A 87 -13.62 0.48 -11.32
CA SER A 87 -14.14 1.86 -11.36
C SER A 87 -13.67 2.72 -10.18
N TRP A 88 -13.30 2.12 -9.05
CA TRP A 88 -12.71 2.84 -7.91
C TRP A 88 -11.20 3.05 -8.07
N VAL A 89 -10.54 2.15 -8.79
CA VAL A 89 -9.10 2.25 -9.08
C VAL A 89 -8.85 3.20 -10.24
N GLY A 90 -9.74 3.22 -11.23
CA GLY A 90 -9.65 4.09 -12.41
C GLY A 90 -9.97 5.54 -12.12
N THR A 91 -9.64 6.43 -13.07
CA THR A 91 -9.88 7.88 -12.99
C THR A 91 -11.30 8.29 -13.39
N GLY A 92 -12.21 7.33 -13.49
CA GLY A 92 -13.59 7.52 -13.93
C GLY A 92 -14.53 7.84 -12.78
N GLN A 93 -15.84 7.91 -13.06
CA GLN A 93 -16.83 7.96 -11.98
C GLN A 93 -16.78 6.66 -11.17
N ASN A 94 -16.70 6.76 -9.84
CA ASN A 94 -16.73 5.59 -8.98
C ASN A 94 -18.14 5.00 -8.94
N GLN A 95 -18.28 3.71 -9.23
CA GLN A 95 -19.58 3.05 -9.16
C GLN A 95 -20.01 2.85 -7.70
N PRO A 96 -21.31 3.06 -7.38
CA PRO A 96 -21.83 2.73 -6.07
C PRO A 96 -21.85 1.21 -5.86
N ILE A 97 -21.68 0.78 -4.62
CA ILE A 97 -21.85 -0.62 -4.21
C ILE A 97 -22.92 -0.71 -3.14
N ASN A 98 -23.73 -1.77 -3.17
CA ASN A 98 -24.68 -2.02 -2.10
C ASN A 98 -23.96 -2.55 -0.85
N ALA A 99 -24.44 -2.18 0.34
CA ALA A 99 -23.95 -2.70 1.62
C ALA A 99 -23.92 -4.24 1.67
N ASN A 100 -24.93 -4.91 1.10
CA ASN A 100 -24.97 -6.38 1.02
C ASN A 100 -23.89 -6.97 0.11
N ASP A 101 -23.65 -6.37 -1.05
CA ASP A 101 -22.60 -6.83 -1.99
C ASP A 101 -21.21 -6.60 -1.41
N LEU A 102 -21.00 -5.45 -0.78
CA LEU A 102 -19.76 -5.15 -0.06
C LEU A 102 -19.54 -6.15 1.08
N GLY A 103 -20.60 -6.46 1.83
CA GLY A 103 -20.53 -7.43 2.92
C GLY A 103 -20.20 -8.84 2.45
N LYS A 104 -20.76 -9.26 1.31
CA LYS A 104 -20.43 -10.55 0.67
C LYS A 104 -18.98 -10.59 0.19
N ALA A 105 -18.47 -9.50 -0.38
CA ALA A 105 -17.10 -9.41 -0.86
C ALA A 105 -16.07 -9.48 0.28
N ILE A 106 -16.25 -8.63 1.30
CA ILE A 106 -15.34 -8.53 2.45
C ILE A 106 -15.41 -9.81 3.30
N GLY A 107 -16.63 -10.31 3.52
CA GLY A 107 -16.94 -11.47 4.33
C GLY A 107 -17.29 -11.13 5.79
N PRO A 108 -18.14 -11.95 6.44
CA PRO A 108 -18.69 -11.66 7.76
C PRO A 108 -17.63 -11.59 8.86
N GLN A 109 -16.54 -12.37 8.75
CA GLN A 109 -15.49 -12.37 9.77
C GLN A 109 -14.77 -11.01 9.87
N VAL A 110 -14.46 -10.41 8.72
CA VAL A 110 -13.77 -9.11 8.68
C VAL A 110 -14.70 -8.00 9.12
N ILE A 111 -15.98 -8.05 8.72
CA ILE A 111 -17.00 -7.08 9.14
C ILE A 111 -17.11 -7.09 10.67
N ARG A 112 -17.19 -8.27 11.28
CA ARG A 112 -17.24 -8.44 12.74
C ARG A 112 -16.01 -7.88 13.44
N GLU A 113 -14.82 -8.13 12.90
CA GLU A 113 -13.56 -7.58 13.43
C GLU A 113 -13.54 -6.04 13.38
N ILE A 114 -13.95 -5.45 12.26
CA ILE A 114 -13.98 -3.98 12.12
C ILE A 114 -15.06 -3.39 13.04
N ALA A 115 -16.25 -4.00 13.07
CA ALA A 115 -17.37 -3.61 13.94
C ALA A 115 -16.96 -3.61 15.42
N GLN A 116 -16.26 -4.65 15.88
CA GLN A 116 -15.74 -4.72 17.25
C GLN A 116 -14.72 -3.63 17.57
N ARG A 117 -13.87 -3.26 16.59
CA ARG A 117 -12.85 -2.22 16.78
C ARG A 117 -13.44 -0.81 16.75
N THR A 118 -14.46 -0.57 15.92
CA THR A 118 -15.12 0.73 15.81
C THR A 118 -16.24 0.92 16.84
N GLY A 119 -16.72 -0.17 17.44
CA GLY A 119 -17.90 -0.15 18.32
C GLY A 119 -19.21 0.08 17.55
N LEU A 120 -19.23 -0.19 16.25
CA LEU A 120 -20.39 -0.03 15.38
C LEU A 120 -21.09 -1.38 15.13
N ASP A 121 -22.40 -1.33 14.92
CA ASP A 121 -23.15 -2.48 14.40
C ASP A 121 -22.72 -2.82 12.96
N GLU A 122 -22.74 -4.11 12.62
CA GLU A 122 -22.32 -4.60 11.30
C GLU A 122 -23.10 -3.95 10.15
N GLN A 123 -24.40 -3.70 10.35
CA GLN A 123 -25.28 -3.08 9.36
C GLN A 123 -24.95 -1.59 9.14
N GLU A 124 -24.70 -0.85 10.23
CA GLU A 124 -24.28 0.55 10.20
C GLU A 124 -22.90 0.68 9.53
N LEU A 125 -21.97 -0.19 9.92
CA LEU A 125 -20.63 -0.26 9.33
C LEU A 125 -20.70 -0.50 7.82
N LEU A 126 -21.48 -1.48 7.36
CA LEU A 126 -21.61 -1.78 5.94
C LEU A 126 -22.20 -0.62 5.15
N LYS A 127 -23.21 0.05 5.71
CA LYS A 127 -23.82 1.24 5.10
C LYS A 127 -22.80 2.36 4.97
N GLN A 128 -22.05 2.63 6.03
CA GLN A 128 -21.04 3.69 6.03
C GLN A 128 -19.87 3.37 5.07
N LEU A 129 -19.39 2.12 5.07
CA LEU A 129 -18.36 1.67 4.14
C LEU A 129 -18.85 1.76 2.69
N SER A 130 -20.09 1.34 2.39
CA SER A 130 -20.63 1.38 1.02
C SER A 130 -20.65 2.79 0.41
N THR A 131 -20.77 3.82 1.26
CA THR A 131 -20.82 5.22 0.83
C THR A 131 -19.44 5.88 0.83
N ALA A 132 -18.58 5.57 1.80
CA ALA A 132 -17.29 6.22 1.95
C ALA A 132 -16.16 5.57 1.14
N LEU A 133 -16.18 4.24 1.03
CA LEU A 133 -15.09 3.46 0.48
C LEU A 133 -14.78 3.76 -1.00
N PRO A 134 -15.76 3.97 -1.90
CA PRO A 134 -15.49 4.33 -3.29
C PRO A 134 -14.57 5.55 -3.43
N GLY A 135 -14.87 6.62 -2.69
CA GLY A 135 -14.08 7.86 -2.72
C GLY A 135 -12.74 7.75 -2.01
N ILE A 136 -12.63 6.90 -0.98
CA ILE A 136 -11.34 6.64 -0.32
C ILE A 136 -10.39 5.90 -1.27
N VAL A 137 -10.90 4.87 -1.96
CA VAL A 137 -10.10 4.09 -2.92
C VAL A 137 -9.65 4.98 -4.07
N ASP A 138 -10.54 5.78 -4.66
CA ASP A 138 -10.23 6.75 -5.71
C ASP A 138 -9.07 7.69 -5.32
N ARG A 139 -9.16 8.29 -4.12
CA ARG A 139 -8.13 9.20 -3.60
C ARG A 139 -6.78 8.54 -3.36
N LEU A 140 -6.77 7.25 -3.04
CA LEU A 140 -5.55 6.44 -2.88
C LEU A 140 -5.01 5.91 -4.20
N THR A 141 -5.77 6.06 -5.29
CA THR A 141 -5.48 5.51 -6.61
C THR A 141 -5.46 6.58 -7.71
N PRO A 142 -4.79 7.74 -7.50
CA PRO A 142 -4.91 8.91 -8.39
C PRO A 142 -4.40 8.67 -9.82
N ASN A 143 -3.55 7.66 -10.02
CA ASN A 143 -2.97 7.33 -11.33
C ASN A 143 -3.72 6.20 -12.06
N GLY A 144 -4.91 5.78 -11.59
CA GLY A 144 -5.56 4.62 -12.19
C GLY A 144 -4.92 3.29 -11.78
N GLN A 145 -4.00 3.32 -10.82
CA GLN A 145 -3.20 2.17 -10.41
C GLN A 145 -3.01 2.18 -8.90
N VAL A 146 -3.21 1.01 -8.26
CA VAL A 146 -2.86 0.83 -6.86
C VAL A 146 -1.34 1.03 -6.74
N PRO A 147 -0.87 2.02 -5.96
CA PRO A 147 0.56 2.31 -5.85
C PRO A 147 1.31 1.04 -5.46
N GLN A 148 2.15 0.54 -6.36
CA GLN A 148 3.08 -0.52 -5.98
C GLN A 148 4.06 0.10 -4.99
N GLN A 149 4.27 -0.53 -3.83
CA GLN A 149 5.07 0.05 -2.75
C GLN A 149 6.51 0.43 -3.18
N HIS A 150 7.03 -0.17 -4.25
CA HIS A 150 8.30 0.21 -4.87
C HIS A 150 8.33 1.64 -5.44
N GLN A 151 7.19 2.19 -5.89
CA GLN A 151 7.10 3.54 -6.43
C GLN A 151 7.06 4.61 -5.33
N VAL A 152 6.41 4.32 -4.20
CA VAL A 152 6.41 5.23 -3.03
C VAL A 152 7.77 5.27 -2.35
N ALA A 153 8.49 4.14 -2.28
CA ALA A 153 9.85 4.10 -1.75
C ALA A 153 10.84 4.90 -2.61
N SER A 154 10.61 4.95 -3.92
CA SER A 154 11.44 5.71 -4.88
C SER A 154 11.17 7.22 -4.82
N ALA A 155 9.92 7.64 -4.55
CA ALA A 155 9.54 9.04 -4.42
C ALA A 155 10.12 9.73 -3.17
N PHE A 156 10.45 8.95 -2.13
CA PHE A 156 11.10 9.43 -0.91
C PHE A 156 12.65 9.37 -0.98
N ASN A 157 13.23 8.88 -2.07
CA ASN A 157 14.68 8.75 -2.28
C ASN A 157 15.21 9.67 -3.40
N SER A 158 14.57 10.82 -3.63
CA SER A 158 15.07 11.90 -4.50
C SER A 158 15.30 13.18 -3.70
#